data_AF-A0A926P9Y8-F1
#
_entry.id   AF-A0A926P9Y8-F1
#
_cell.length_a   1.000
_cell.length_b   1.000
_cell.length_c   1.000
_cell.angle_alpha   90.00
_cell.angle_beta   90.00
_cell.angle_gamma   90.00
#
_symmetry.space_group_name_H-M   'P 1'
#
loop_
_entity.id
_entity.type
_entity.pdbx_description
1 polymer ?
#
loop_
_entity_poly.entity_id
_entity_poly.type
_entity_poly.pdbx_seq_one_letter_code
_entity_poly.pdbx_strand_id
1 'polypeptide(L)'
;MKKPQAIKLLEGEGWTKADAIRAVEVIDFNTNPDELTIRRAISSFSGSELIKRQRLQAAQKALVTKKTKEIERKDKEYAVQIARLEKEQKPKSERGEAEIQDLVSKNQTLEVEVKTLLSQNNELIDVNNQLKKDNKALKNLVDQIKLQLAKDTKKLLQYEDSEIRKALVKLFKWTLG
;
A
#
# COMPACT_ATOMS: atom_id res chain seq x y z
N MET A 1 9.59 68.15 -34.11
CA MET A 1 8.78 66.91 -34.12
C MET A 1 8.62 66.38 -32.70
N LYS A 2 7.46 65.80 -32.32
CA LYS A 2 7.29 65.22 -30.96
C LYS A 2 7.88 63.81 -30.87
N LYS A 3 8.39 63.42 -29.70
CA LYS A 3 9.00 62.09 -29.43
C LYS A 3 8.18 60.88 -29.94
N PRO A 4 6.86 60.81 -29.73
CA PRO A 4 6.06 59.69 -30.24
C PRO A 4 5.99 59.63 -31.79
N GLN A 5 6.10 60.77 -32.47
CA GLN A 5 6.13 60.82 -33.93
C GLN A 5 7.46 60.32 -34.46
N ALA A 6 8.56 60.68 -33.80
CA ALA A 6 9.90 60.16 -34.11
C ALA A 6 9.97 58.64 -33.94
N ILE A 7 9.39 58.09 -32.87
CA ILE A 7 9.34 56.62 -32.65
C ILE A 7 8.53 55.93 -33.77
N LYS A 8 7.37 56.47 -34.14
CA LYS A 8 6.54 55.91 -35.23
C LYS A 8 7.24 55.97 -36.59
N LEU A 9 8.01 57.04 -36.84
CA LEU A 9 8.82 57.17 -38.05
C LEU A 9 9.83 56.01 -38.15
N LEU A 10 10.57 55.75 -37.07
CA LEU A 10 11.57 54.68 -37.04
C LEU A 10 10.94 53.28 -37.09
N GLU A 11 9.80 53.07 -36.43
CA GLU A 11 9.01 51.84 -36.57
C GLU A 11 8.60 51.60 -38.04
N GLY A 12 8.19 52.65 -38.76
CA GLY A 12 7.88 52.60 -40.19
C GLY A 12 9.09 52.27 -41.07
N GLU A 13 10.30 52.50 -40.58
CA GLU A 13 11.57 52.18 -41.26
C GLU A 13 12.10 50.77 -40.89
N GLY A 14 11.30 49.96 -40.21
CA GLY A 14 11.65 48.58 -39.87
C GLY A 14 12.41 48.43 -38.55
N TRP A 15 12.47 49.47 -37.73
CA TRP A 15 13.04 49.37 -36.39
C TRP A 15 12.04 48.74 -35.42
N THR A 16 12.55 48.02 -34.42
CA THR A 16 11.67 47.60 -33.32
C THR A 16 11.32 48.82 -32.47
N LYS A 17 10.10 48.84 -31.91
CA LYS A 17 9.66 49.88 -30.97
C LYS A 17 10.67 50.15 -29.86
N ALA A 18 11.28 49.09 -29.31
CA ALA A 18 12.27 49.20 -28.25
C ALA A 18 13.59 49.82 -28.74
N ASP A 19 14.02 49.51 -29.96
CA ASP A 19 15.24 50.07 -30.55
C ASP A 19 15.03 51.53 -30.99
N ALA A 20 13.83 51.86 -31.50
CA ALA A 20 13.42 53.23 -31.80
C ALA A 20 13.39 54.11 -30.55
N ILE A 21 12.83 53.60 -29.43
CA ILE A 21 12.83 54.32 -28.14
C ILE A 21 14.26 54.61 -27.66
N ARG A 22 15.14 53.61 -27.72
CA ARG A 22 16.54 53.71 -27.27
C ARG A 22 17.35 54.68 -28.11
N ALA A 23 17.19 54.66 -29.43
CA ALA A 23 17.93 55.57 -30.31
C ALA A 23 17.49 57.03 -30.12
N VAL A 24 16.21 57.23 -29.84
CA VAL A 24 15.62 58.54 -29.63
C VAL A 24 15.89 59.11 -28.22
N GLU A 25 16.43 58.30 -27.31
CA GLU A 25 16.74 58.71 -25.93
C GLU A 25 17.85 59.77 -25.84
N VAL A 26 18.76 59.80 -26.80
CA VAL A 26 19.89 60.74 -26.87
C VAL A 26 19.45 62.14 -27.37
N ILE A 27 18.22 62.27 -27.87
CA ILE A 27 17.71 63.50 -28.47
C ILE A 27 16.94 64.33 -27.44
N ASP A 28 17.29 65.60 -27.30
CA ASP A 28 16.51 66.57 -26.52
C ASP A 28 15.31 67.10 -27.32
N PHE A 29 14.10 66.65 -26.95
CA PHE A 29 12.86 67.07 -27.59
C PHE A 29 12.34 68.44 -27.16
N ASN A 30 12.93 69.07 -26.14
CA ASN A 30 12.55 70.43 -25.73
C ASN A 30 12.92 71.47 -26.80
N THR A 31 13.89 71.15 -27.66
CA THR A 31 14.32 71.99 -28.79
C THR A 31 13.44 71.83 -30.04
N ASN A 32 12.41 70.98 -29.99
CA ASN A 32 11.55 70.63 -31.12
C ASN A 32 12.34 70.23 -32.39
N PRO A 33 13.23 69.23 -32.31
CA PRO A 33 14.12 68.86 -33.41
C PRO A 33 13.33 68.47 -34.66
N ASP A 34 13.84 68.87 -35.82
CA ASP A 34 13.30 68.44 -37.12
C ASP A 34 13.72 67.00 -37.45
N GLU A 35 13.12 66.43 -38.48
CA GLU A 35 13.39 65.05 -38.89
C GLU A 35 14.87 64.82 -39.25
N LEU A 36 15.51 65.79 -39.89
CA LEU A 36 16.91 65.71 -40.28
C LEU A 36 17.84 65.65 -39.05
N THR A 37 17.56 66.46 -38.03
CA THR A 37 18.30 66.43 -36.76
C THR A 37 18.13 65.09 -36.05
N ILE A 38 16.92 64.54 -36.06
CA ILE A 38 16.64 63.20 -35.49
C ILE A 38 17.45 62.13 -36.23
N ARG A 39 17.42 62.11 -37.57
CA ARG A 39 18.15 61.15 -38.40
C ARG A 39 19.66 61.20 -38.20
N ARG A 40 20.23 62.41 -38.07
CA ARG A 40 21.66 62.59 -37.78
C ARG A 40 22.02 62.07 -36.40
N ALA A 41 21.21 62.37 -35.38
CA ALA A 41 21.46 61.94 -34.01
C ALA A 41 21.42 60.41 -33.85
N ILE A 42 20.46 59.75 -34.50
CA ILE A 42 20.32 58.29 -34.43
C ILE A 42 21.23 57.51 -35.39
N SER A 43 21.93 58.20 -36.31
CA SER A 43 22.77 57.55 -37.33
C SER A 43 23.89 56.69 -36.73
N SER A 44 24.34 57.02 -35.52
CA SER A 44 25.31 56.21 -34.77
C SER A 44 24.72 54.88 -34.31
N PHE A 45 23.42 54.86 -34.00
CA PHE A 45 22.68 53.68 -33.57
C PHE A 45 22.23 52.82 -34.76
N SER A 46 21.84 53.44 -35.88
CA SER A 46 21.25 52.78 -37.06
C SER A 46 22.18 51.84 -37.83
N GLY A 47 23.49 51.93 -37.60
CA GLY A 47 24.50 51.09 -38.25
C GLY A 47 24.81 49.82 -37.47
N SER A 48 26.03 49.76 -36.93
CA SER A 48 26.55 48.53 -36.30
C SER A 48 25.78 48.11 -35.05
N GLU A 49 25.22 49.05 -34.28
CA GLU A 49 24.51 48.78 -33.03
C GLU A 49 23.14 48.13 -33.29
N LEU A 50 22.34 48.69 -34.21
CA LEU A 50 21.05 48.11 -34.60
C LEU A 50 21.23 46.68 -35.17
N ILE A 51 22.21 46.48 -36.07
CA ILE A 51 22.48 45.16 -36.66
C ILE A 51 22.91 44.15 -35.59
N LYS A 52 23.80 44.53 -34.66
CA LYS A 52 24.22 43.65 -33.54
C LYS A 52 23.03 43.23 -32.70
N ARG A 53 22.14 44.17 -32.36
CA ARG A 53 20.94 43.88 -31.55
C ARG A 53 19.96 42.97 -32.27
N GLN A 54 19.67 43.23 -33.54
CA GLN A 54 18.79 42.36 -34.33
C GLN A 54 19.33 40.93 -34.43
N ARG A 55 20.65 40.78 -34.62
CA ARG A 55 21.31 39.46 -34.61
C ARG A 55 21.20 38.78 -33.25
N LEU A 56 21.41 39.50 -32.14
CA LEU A 56 21.27 38.96 -30.79
C LEU A 56 19.83 38.52 -30.50
N GLN A 57 18.83 39.34 -30.89
CA GLN A 57 17.41 38.99 -30.74
C GLN A 57 17.05 37.75 -31.57
N ALA A 58 17.52 37.67 -32.82
CA ALA A 58 17.31 36.51 -33.67
C ALA A 58 17.95 35.24 -33.08
N ALA A 59 19.19 35.34 -32.58
CA ALA A 59 19.88 34.24 -31.90
C ALA A 59 19.14 33.78 -30.64
N GLN A 60 18.64 34.72 -29.81
CA GLN A 60 17.84 34.41 -28.63
C GLN A 60 16.52 33.71 -29.01
N LYS A 61 15.79 34.22 -30.01
CA LYS A 61 14.56 33.58 -30.50
C LYS A 61 14.81 32.16 -31.01
N ALA A 62 15.89 31.96 -31.77
CA ALA A 62 16.27 30.64 -32.26
C ALA A 62 16.61 29.69 -31.11
N LEU A 63 17.34 30.17 -30.09
CA LEU A 63 17.68 29.39 -28.91
C LEU A 63 16.42 28.98 -28.12
N VAL A 64 15.52 29.93 -27.86
CA VAL A 64 14.25 29.67 -27.17
C VAL A 64 13.44 28.64 -27.95
N THR A 65 13.28 28.82 -29.26
CA THR A 65 12.53 27.88 -30.11
C THR A 65 13.12 26.46 -30.05
N LYS A 66 14.45 26.34 -30.09
CA LYS A 66 15.14 25.05 -29.97
C LYS A 66 14.88 24.42 -28.61
N LYS A 67 14.92 25.21 -27.53
CA LYS A 67 14.67 24.74 -26.17
C LYS A 67 13.21 24.34 -25.94
N THR A 68 12.26 25.10 -26.46
CA THR A 68 10.82 24.75 -26.42
C THR A 68 10.58 23.41 -27.10
N LYS A 69 11.13 23.19 -28.29
CA LYS A 69 11.03 21.90 -29.00
C LYS A 69 11.68 20.74 -28.23
N GLU A 70 12.81 20.99 -27.56
CA GLU A 70 13.47 20.00 -26.72
C GLU A 70 12.61 19.61 -25.50
N ILE A 71 11.98 20.60 -24.85
CA ILE A 71 11.07 20.40 -23.73
C ILE A 71 9.85 19.60 -24.18
N GLU A 72 9.18 19.99 -25.26
CA GLU A 72 8.03 19.26 -25.80
C GLU A 72 8.36 17.81 -26.14
N ARG A 73 9.58 17.53 -26.62
CA ARG A 73 10.02 16.16 -26.89
C ARG A 73 10.16 15.37 -25.58
N LYS A 74 10.82 15.95 -24.58
CA LYS A 74 10.98 15.31 -23.25
C LYS A 74 9.64 15.08 -22.57
N ASP A 75 8.72 16.03 -22.65
CA ASP A 75 7.38 15.89 -22.06
C ASP A 75 6.61 14.73 -22.69
N LYS A 76 6.71 14.57 -24.01
CA LYS A 76 6.14 13.39 -24.72
C LYS A 76 6.81 12.09 -24.30
N GLU A 77 8.14 12.07 -24.19
CA GLU A 77 8.89 10.90 -23.73
C GLU A 77 8.49 10.50 -22.29
N TYR A 78 8.36 11.47 -21.38
CA TYR A 78 7.92 11.22 -20.01
C TYR A 78 6.47 10.80 -19.92
N ALA A 79 5.56 11.38 -20.70
CA ALA A 79 4.16 10.96 -20.74
C ALA A 79 4.03 9.48 -21.15
N VAL A 80 4.81 9.04 -22.15
CA VAL A 80 4.84 7.62 -22.56
C VAL A 80 5.42 6.72 -21.46
N GLN A 81 6.48 7.15 -20.78
CA GLN A 81 7.07 6.38 -19.68
C GLN A 81 6.09 6.24 -18.50
N ILE A 82 5.40 7.32 -18.13
CA ILE A 82 4.39 7.31 -17.07
C ILE A 82 3.26 6.33 -17.44
N ALA A 83 2.70 6.44 -18.64
CA ALA A 83 1.63 5.55 -19.10
C ALA A 83 2.06 4.07 -19.11
N ARG A 84 3.33 3.79 -19.45
CA ARG A 84 3.88 2.44 -19.38
C ARG A 84 3.98 1.93 -17.94
N LEU A 85 4.52 2.74 -17.03
CA LEU A 85 4.66 2.37 -15.62
C LEU A 85 3.30 2.15 -14.95
N GLU A 86 2.31 3.00 -15.24
CA GLU A 86 0.93 2.84 -14.76
C GLU A 86 0.32 1.53 -15.24
N LYS A 87 0.51 1.18 -16.52
CA LYS A 87 0.04 -0.08 -17.10
C LYS A 87 0.72 -1.30 -16.47
N GLU A 88 1.98 -1.19 -16.06
CA GLU A 88 2.73 -2.26 -15.39
C GLU A 88 2.37 -2.39 -13.89
N GLN A 89 2.05 -1.29 -13.21
CA GLN A 89 1.70 -1.28 -11.79
C GLN A 89 0.27 -1.71 -11.51
N LYS A 90 -0.70 -1.25 -12.32
CA LYS A 90 -2.11 -1.55 -12.13
C LYS A 90 -2.42 -3.05 -11.95
N PRO A 91 -1.96 -3.96 -12.85
CA PRO A 91 -2.23 -5.39 -12.68
C PRO A 91 -1.48 -6.01 -11.50
N LYS A 92 -0.35 -5.43 -11.05
CA LYS A 92 0.35 -5.89 -9.84
C LYS A 92 -0.42 -5.53 -8.58
N SER A 93 -1.00 -4.33 -8.51
CA SER A 93 -1.87 -3.92 -7.40
C SER A 93 -3.11 -4.80 -7.33
N GLU A 94 -3.80 -4.98 -8.46
CA GLU A 94 -5.02 -5.80 -8.53
C GLU A 94 -4.76 -7.26 -8.12
N ARG A 95 -3.62 -7.84 -8.54
CA ARG A 95 -3.21 -9.19 -8.10
C ARG A 95 -2.90 -9.25 -6.61
N GLY A 96 -2.18 -8.26 -6.08
CA GLY A 96 -1.84 -8.19 -4.66
C GLY A 96 -3.09 -8.04 -3.78
N GLU A 97 -4.05 -7.22 -4.20
CA GLU A 97 -5.33 -7.03 -3.51
C GLU A 97 -6.16 -8.32 -3.49
N ALA A 98 -6.23 -9.04 -4.62
CA ALA A 98 -6.92 -10.33 -4.70
C ALA A 98 -6.26 -11.40 -3.80
N GLU A 99 -4.93 -11.45 -3.77
CA GLU A 99 -4.19 -12.39 -2.91
C GLU A 99 -4.41 -12.07 -1.42
N ILE A 100 -4.38 -10.78 -1.04
CA ILE A 100 -4.69 -10.35 0.33
C ILE A 100 -6.11 -10.77 0.71
N GLN A 101 -7.09 -10.58 -0.17
CA GLN A 101 -8.49 -10.95 0.10
C GLN A 101 -8.67 -12.46 0.27
N ASP A 102 -8.00 -13.28 -0.54
CA ASP A 102 -8.00 -14.74 -0.40
C ASP A 102 -7.37 -15.18 0.93
N LEU A 103 -6.21 -14.61 1.29
CA LEU A 103 -5.53 -14.90 2.56
C LEU A 103 -6.38 -14.50 3.78
N VAL A 104 -7.06 -13.35 3.71
CA VAL A 104 -7.99 -12.92 4.77
C VAL A 104 -9.15 -13.90 4.92
N SER A 105 -9.73 -14.37 3.81
CA SER A 105 -10.83 -15.33 3.82
C SER A 105 -10.40 -16.68 4.42
N LYS A 106 -9.20 -17.14 4.06
CA LYS A 106 -8.59 -18.35 4.63
C LYS A 106 -8.34 -18.21 6.13
N ASN A 107 -7.78 -17.08 6.58
CA ASN A 107 -7.55 -16.84 8.00
C ASN A 107 -8.86 -16.83 8.80
N GLN A 108 -9.93 -16.21 8.28
CA GLN A 108 -11.24 -16.23 8.93
C GLN A 108 -11.78 -17.66 9.07
N THR A 109 -11.60 -18.50 8.04
CA THR A 109 -12.01 -19.90 8.07
C THR A 109 -11.22 -20.69 9.13
N LEU A 110 -9.90 -20.52 9.15
CA LEU A 110 -9.02 -21.15 10.13
C LEU A 110 -9.33 -20.71 11.57
N GLU A 111 -9.67 -19.44 11.80
CA GLU A 111 -10.08 -18.96 13.12
C GLU A 111 -11.37 -19.66 13.61
N VAL A 112 -12.33 -19.89 12.71
CA VAL A 112 -13.57 -20.61 13.04
C VAL A 112 -13.27 -22.08 13.34
N GLU A 113 -12.41 -22.73 12.56
CA GLU A 113 -11.98 -24.11 12.82
C GLU A 113 -11.26 -24.25 14.16
N VAL A 114 -10.32 -23.34 14.46
CA VAL A 114 -9.60 -23.34 15.75
C VAL A 114 -10.57 -23.16 16.92
N LYS A 115 -11.54 -22.25 16.83
CA LYS A 115 -12.56 -22.07 17.87
C LYS A 115 -13.41 -23.34 18.06
N THR A 116 -13.76 -24.00 16.96
CA THR A 116 -14.54 -25.25 16.97
C THR A 116 -13.76 -26.37 17.65
N LEU A 117 -12.49 -26.56 17.27
CA LEU A 117 -11.60 -27.57 17.86
C LEU A 117 -11.36 -27.32 19.35
N LEU A 118 -11.22 -26.05 19.76
CA LEU A 118 -11.09 -25.70 21.18
C LEU A 118 -12.35 -26.07 21.98
N SER A 119 -13.54 -25.80 21.43
CA SER A 119 -14.81 -26.20 22.06
C SER A 119 -14.88 -27.72 22.23
N GLN A 120 -14.62 -28.47 21.16
CA GLN A 120 -14.64 -29.93 21.18
C GLN A 120 -13.61 -30.51 22.16
N ASN A 121 -12.42 -29.94 22.23
CA ASN A 121 -11.38 -30.41 23.15
C ASN A 121 -11.79 -30.17 24.62
N ASN A 122 -12.39 -29.02 24.92
CA ASN A 122 -12.91 -28.76 26.27
C ASN A 122 -14.01 -29.75 26.66
N GLU A 123 -14.95 -30.05 25.75
CA GLU A 123 -15.98 -31.08 25.98
C GLU A 123 -15.36 -32.46 26.25
N LEU A 124 -14.35 -32.86 25.48
CA LEU A 124 -13.65 -34.13 25.69
C LEU A 124 -12.92 -34.18 27.04
N ILE A 125 -12.33 -33.06 27.48
CA ILE A 125 -11.70 -32.95 28.79
C ILE A 125 -12.76 -33.16 29.89
N ASP A 126 -13.92 -32.53 29.78
CA ASP A 126 -15.01 -32.66 30.75
C ASP A 126 -15.57 -34.08 30.82
N VAL A 127 -15.84 -34.70 29.66
CA VAL A 127 -16.28 -36.10 29.58
C VAL A 127 -15.24 -37.05 30.18
N ASN A 128 -13.95 -36.84 29.88
CA ASN A 128 -12.88 -37.68 30.43
C ASN A 128 -12.77 -37.51 31.96
N ASN A 129 -12.92 -36.29 32.48
CA ASN A 129 -12.95 -36.04 33.91
C ASN A 129 -14.15 -36.73 34.58
N GLN A 130 -15.31 -36.74 33.94
CA GLN A 130 -16.49 -37.45 34.44
C GLN A 130 -16.27 -38.96 34.43
N LEU A 131 -15.78 -39.54 33.33
CA LEU A 131 -15.47 -40.97 33.23
C LEU A 131 -14.44 -41.42 34.28
N LYS A 132 -13.44 -40.58 34.59
CA LYS A 132 -12.49 -40.87 35.68
C LYS A 132 -13.17 -40.94 37.04
N LYS A 133 -14.12 -40.04 37.32
CA LYS A 133 -14.92 -40.06 38.57
C LYS A 133 -15.78 -41.32 38.63
N ASP A 134 -16.46 -41.64 37.55
CA ASP A 134 -17.36 -42.80 37.46
C ASP A 134 -16.58 -44.11 37.60
N ASN A 135 -15.42 -44.24 36.94
CA ASN A 135 -14.54 -45.39 37.10
C ASN A 135 -14.06 -45.57 38.55
N LYS A 136 -13.75 -44.47 39.25
CA LYS A 136 -13.38 -44.51 40.67
C LYS A 136 -14.57 -44.96 41.53
N ALA A 137 -15.77 -44.45 41.25
CA ALA A 137 -16.99 -44.84 41.97
C ALA A 137 -17.33 -46.31 41.75
N LEU A 138 -17.27 -46.80 40.50
CA LEU A 138 -17.48 -48.20 40.15
C LEU A 138 -16.45 -49.11 40.82
N LYS A 139 -15.18 -48.73 40.82
CA LYS A 139 -14.14 -49.48 41.55
C LYS A 139 -14.47 -49.59 43.04
N ASN A 140 -14.86 -48.49 43.68
CA ASN A 140 -15.25 -48.49 45.09
C ASN A 140 -16.47 -49.40 45.34
N LEU A 141 -17.47 -49.39 44.45
CA LEU A 141 -18.64 -50.28 44.54
C LEU A 141 -18.26 -51.75 44.38
N VAL A 142 -17.40 -52.06 43.41
CA VAL A 142 -16.87 -53.42 43.22
C VAL A 142 -16.11 -53.89 44.46
N ASP A 143 -15.28 -53.03 45.05
CA ASP A 143 -14.54 -53.33 46.28
C ASP A 143 -15.49 -53.56 47.48
N GLN A 144 -16.56 -52.77 47.59
CA GLN A 144 -17.61 -52.97 48.61
C GLN A 144 -18.35 -54.30 48.43
N ILE A 145 -18.74 -54.65 47.20
CA ILE A 145 -19.40 -55.92 46.89
C ILE A 145 -18.47 -57.08 47.22
N LYS A 146 -17.20 -57.02 46.80
CA LYS A 146 -16.19 -58.04 47.13
C LYS A 146 -16.03 -58.21 48.64
N LEU A 147 -15.97 -57.12 49.40
CA LEU A 147 -15.90 -57.16 50.86
C LEU A 147 -17.14 -57.80 51.49
N GLN A 148 -18.34 -57.45 50.99
CA GLN A 148 -19.59 -58.00 51.50
C GLN A 148 -19.70 -59.50 51.20
N LEU A 149 -19.40 -59.92 49.97
CA LEU A 149 -19.33 -61.33 49.60
C LEU A 149 -18.33 -62.10 50.47
N ALA A 150 -17.18 -61.49 50.81
CA ALA A 150 -16.20 -62.11 51.71
C ALA A 150 -16.76 -62.35 53.11
N LYS A 151 -17.48 -61.36 53.66
CA LYS A 151 -18.14 -61.47 54.96
C LYS A 151 -19.22 -62.55 54.95
N ASP A 152 -20.06 -62.58 53.92
CA ASP A 152 -21.17 -63.53 53.82
C ASP A 152 -20.66 -64.95 53.56
N THR A 153 -19.63 -65.10 52.73
CA THR A 153 -18.95 -66.40 52.52
C THR A 153 -18.33 -66.90 53.82
N LYS A 154 -17.67 -66.03 54.60
CA LYS A 154 -17.12 -66.40 55.93
C LYS A 154 -18.20 -66.93 56.88
N LYS A 155 -19.39 -66.32 56.89
CA LYS A 155 -20.53 -66.80 57.69
C LYS A 155 -21.02 -68.17 57.20
N LEU A 156 -21.18 -68.34 55.89
CA LEU A 156 -21.64 -69.61 55.30
C LEU A 156 -20.66 -70.76 55.53
N LEU A 157 -19.36 -70.50 55.64
CA LEU A 157 -18.36 -71.53 55.97
C LEU A 157 -18.45 -72.06 57.40
N GLN A 158 -19.30 -71.48 58.26
CA GLN A 158 -19.53 -71.95 59.62
C GLN A 158 -20.54 -73.12 59.70
N TYR A 159 -21.29 -73.40 58.61
CA TYR A 159 -22.19 -74.55 58.56
C TYR A 159 -21.41 -75.87 58.45
N GLU A 160 -21.97 -76.95 59.01
CA GLU A 160 -21.27 -78.24 59.19
C GLU A 160 -21.01 -79.00 57.87
N ASP A 161 -21.82 -78.78 56.83
CA ASP A 161 -21.73 -79.52 55.57
C ASP A 161 -20.42 -79.23 54.80
N SER A 162 -19.66 -80.29 54.48
CA SER A 162 -18.34 -80.17 53.85
C SER A 162 -18.39 -79.96 52.34
N GLU A 163 -19.43 -80.48 51.66
CA GLU A 163 -19.61 -80.33 50.22
C GLU A 163 -20.02 -78.90 49.87
N ILE A 164 -20.95 -78.34 50.67
CA ILE A 164 -21.39 -76.94 50.55
C ILE A 164 -20.21 -75.98 50.76
N ARG A 165 -19.32 -76.25 51.73
CA ARG A 165 -18.11 -75.44 51.95
C ARG A 165 -17.15 -75.49 50.78
N LYS A 166 -16.87 -76.67 50.22
CA LYS A 166 -16.01 -76.81 49.04
C LYS A 166 -16.57 -76.06 47.82
N ALA A 167 -17.88 -76.17 47.59
CA ALA A 167 -18.55 -75.45 46.49
C ALA A 167 -18.48 -73.92 46.67
N LEU A 168 -18.74 -73.43 47.89
CA LEU A 168 -18.64 -72.00 48.24
C LEU A 168 -17.24 -71.43 48.02
N VAL A 169 -16.19 -72.15 48.46
CA VAL A 169 -14.79 -71.71 48.26
C VAL A 169 -14.45 -71.62 46.77
N LYS A 170 -14.94 -72.57 45.95
CA LYS A 170 -14.69 -72.58 44.49
C LYS A 170 -15.37 -71.40 43.81
N LEU A 171 -16.61 -71.11 44.17
CA LEU A 171 -17.40 -70.00 43.64
C LEU A 171 -16.80 -68.65 44.03
N PHE A 172 -16.38 -68.51 45.30
CA PHE A 172 -15.75 -67.28 45.81
C PHE A 172 -14.41 -66.97 45.12
N LYS A 173 -13.56 -67.98 44.89
CA LYS A 173 -12.32 -67.82 44.11
C LYS A 173 -12.58 -67.30 42.70
N TRP A 174 -13.63 -67.77 42.04
CA TRP A 174 -13.98 -67.32 40.69
C TRP A 174 -14.46 -65.86 40.65
N THR A 175 -15.16 -65.40 41.69
CA THR A 175 -15.64 -64.00 41.79
C THR A 175 -14.55 -62.98 42.12
N LEU A 176 -13.39 -63.41 42.61
CA LEU A 176 -12.29 -62.50 42.96
C LEU A 176 -11.45 -62.08 41.74
N GLY A 177 -11.53 -62.85 40.64
CA GLY A 177 -10.62 -62.76 39.49
C GLY A 177 -9.41 -63.65 39.70
#